data_AF-A0AAW9EEC5-F1
#
_entry.id   AF-A0AAW9EEC5-F1
#
_cell.length_a   1.000
_cell.length_b   1.000
_cell.length_c   1.000
_cell.angle_alpha   90.00
_cell.angle_beta   90.00
_cell.angle_gamma   90.00
#
_symmetry.space_group_name_H-M   'P 1'
#
loop_
_entity.id
_entity.type
_entity.pdbx_description
1 polymer ?
#
loop_
_entity_poly.entity_id
_entity_poly.type
_entity_poly.pdbx_seq_one_letter_code
_entity_poly.pdbx_strand_id
1 'polypeptide(L)' 'RGAVMGGIGTIGVIIGADIPMFLGSMIMGPLGGLVIKHIDRLLDKRIPACFEMVINNFSLGIAGMLLCLLGFEVIGPA' A
#
# COMPACT_ATOMS: atom_id res chain seq x y z
N ARG A 1 -6.58 -0.71 8.66
CA ARG A 1 -6.34 -0.19 7.29
C ARG A 1 -4.87 -0.36 6.89
N GLY A 2 -3.90 0.03 7.72
CA GLY A 2 -2.46 -0.21 7.47
C GLY A 2 -2.05 -1.67 7.19
N ALA A 3 -2.64 -2.65 7.89
CA ALA A 3 -2.33 -4.06 7.64
C ALA A 3 -2.71 -4.53 6.23
N VAL A 4 -3.87 -4.09 5.73
CA VAL A 4 -4.33 -4.41 4.37
C VAL A 4 -3.40 -3.77 3.33
N MET A 5 -3.00 -2.53 3.57
CA MET A 5 -2.05 -1.80 2.72
C MET A 5 -0.67 -2.47 2.67
N GLY A 6 -0.14 -2.88 3.83
CA GLY A 6 1.11 -3.62 3.94
C GLY A 6 1.04 -4.98 3.25
N GLY A 7 -0.10 -5.67 3.32
CA GLY A 7 -0.34 -6.92 2.61
C GLY A 7 -0.30 -6.74 1.08
N ILE A 8 -0.98 -5.72 0.55
CA ILE A 8 -0.97 -5.43 -0.89
C ILE A 8 0.44 -5.10 -1.39
N GLY A 9 1.18 -4.25 -0.67
CA GLY A 9 2.57 -3.93 -1.02
C GLY A 9 3.50 -5.15 -0.96
N THR A 10 3.32 -6.00 0.05
CA THR A 10 4.09 -7.26 0.22
C THR A 10 3.89 -8.22 -0.96
N ILE A 11 2.65 -8.34 -1.44
CA ILE A 11 2.35 -9.18 -2.60
C ILE A 11 3.05 -8.64 -3.85
N GLY A 12 3.06 -7.32 -4.08
CA GLY A 12 3.79 -6.70 -5.20
C GLY A 12 5.30 -6.96 -5.16
N VAL A 13 5.89 -6.88 -3.96
CA VAL A 13 7.31 -7.16 -3.71
C VAL A 13 7.67 -8.63 -3.97
N ILE A 14 6.83 -9.57 -3.52
CA ILE A 14 7.08 -11.01 -3.68
C ILE A 14 6.93 -11.46 -5.14
N ILE A 15 5.95 -10.92 -5.86
CA ILE A 15 5.71 -11.27 -7.27
C ILE A 15 6.79 -10.69 -8.19
N GLY A 16 7.42 -9.58 -7.81
CA GLY A 16 8.47 -8.92 -8.61
C GLY A 16 9.84 -9.63 -8.60
N ALA A 17 10.05 -10.65 -7.77
CA ALA A 17 11.33 -11.36 -7.68
C ALA A 17 11.17 -12.85 -8.00
N ASP A 18 12.14 -13.44 -8.70
CA ASP A 18 12.20 -14.90 -8.96
C ASP A 18 12.34 -15.73 -7.67
N ILE A 19 12.80 -15.10 -6.58
CA ILE A 19 12.99 -15.71 -5.27
C ILE A 19 12.05 -15.00 -4.28
N PRO A 20 11.28 -15.72 -3.44
CA PRO A 20 10.40 -15.08 -2.46
C PRO A 20 11.18 -14.18 -1.50
N MET A 21 10.98 -12.87 -1.59
CA MET A 21 11.75 -11.89 -0.83
C MET A 21 11.15 -11.62 0.56
N PHE A 22 11.67 -12.29 1.58
CA PHE A 22 11.24 -12.12 2.98
C PHE A 22 11.66 -10.77 3.59
N LEU A 23 12.84 -10.25 3.27
CA LEU A 23 13.29 -8.97 3.84
C LEU A 23 12.48 -7.80 3.26
N GLY A 24 12.22 -7.83 1.96
CA GLY A 24 11.38 -6.84 1.28
C GLY A 24 9.96 -6.82 1.84
N SER A 25 9.35 -7.99 2.07
CA SER A 25 8.00 -8.08 2.66
C SER A 25 7.94 -7.53 4.08
N MET A 26 8.94 -7.81 4.91
CA MET A 26 9.01 -7.29 6.29
C MET A 26 9.12 -5.76 6.34
N ILE A 27 9.82 -5.14 5.39
CA ILE A 27 9.96 -3.68 5.30
C ILE A 27 8.70 -3.04 4.69
N MET A 28 8.04 -3.75 3.75
CA MET A 28 6.88 -3.24 3.05
C MET A 28 5.63 -3.12 3.92
N GLY A 29 5.50 -3.96 4.96
CA GLY A 29 4.43 -3.86 5.96
C GLY A 29 4.37 -2.49 6.66
N PRO A 30 5.44 -2.08 7.38
CA PRO A 30 5.54 -0.76 8.00
C PRO A 30 5.44 0.39 6.99
N LEU A 31 6.09 0.29 5.82
CA LEU A 31 6.02 1.31 4.77
C LEU A 31 4.59 1.53 4.27
N GLY A 32 3.86 0.45 3.96
CA GLY A 32 2.45 0.53 3.57
C GLY A 32 1.59 1.19 4.65
N GLY A 33 1.85 0.88 5.91
CA GLY A 33 1.20 1.53 7.06
C GLY A 33 1.46 3.03 7.15
N LEU A 34 2.69 3.48 6.87
CA LEU A 34 3.05 4.91 6.88
C LEU A 34 2.44 5.67 5.70
N VAL A 35 2.44 5.08 4.51
CA VAL A 35 1.88 5.71 3.31
C VAL A 35 0.38 5.91 3.46
N ILE A 36 -0.38 4.89 3.89
CA ILE A 36 -1.83 5.07 4.10
C ILE A 36 -2.12 6.08 5.21
N LYS A 37 -1.31 6.13 6.26
CA LYS A 37 -1.45 7.12 7.34
C LYS A 37 -1.26 8.55 6.83
N HIS A 38 -0.36 8.75 5.87
CA HIS A 38 -0.14 10.06 5.26
C HIS A 38 -1.30 10.45 4.35
N ILE A 39 -1.79 9.49 3.55
CA ILE A 39 -2.90 9.70 2.62
C ILE A 39 -4.21 9.97 3.38
N ASP A 40 -4.53 9.16 4.39
CA ASP A 40 -5.73 9.35 5.21
C ASP A 40 -5.73 10.75 5.86
N ARG A 41 -4.58 11.22 6.39
CA ARG A 41 -4.45 12.58 6.94
C ARG A 41 -4.70 13.70 5.93
N LEU A 42 -4.32 13.50 4.67
CA LEU A 42 -4.54 14.48 3.60
C LEU A 42 -6.01 14.50 3.16
N LEU A 43 -6.66 13.33 3.14
CA LEU A 43 -8.04 13.20 2.70
C LEU A 43 -9.04 13.59 3.80
N ASP A 44 -8.79 13.28 5.08
CA ASP A 44 -9.73 13.46 6.22
C ASP A 44 -10.41 14.85 6.26
N LYS A 45 -9.70 15.93 5.93
CA LYS A 45 -10.25 17.30 5.95
C LYS A 45 -11.24 17.59 4.81
N ARG A 46 -11.38 16.69 3.84
CA ARG A 46 -12.12 16.87 2.59
C ARG A 46 -13.27 15.88 2.41
N ILE A 47 -13.45 14.92 3.33
CA ILE A 47 -14.43 13.84 3.17
C ILE A 47 -15.74 14.14 3.90
N PRO A 48 -16.90 14.12 3.22
CA PRO A 48 -18.20 14.14 3.90
C PRO A 48 -18.46 12.82 4.64
N ALA A 49 -18.96 12.89 5.88
CA ALA A 49 -19.11 11.76 6.81
C ALA A 49 -19.87 10.54 6.25
N CYS A 50 -20.83 10.74 5.35
CA CYS A 50 -21.58 9.63 4.73
C CYS A 50 -20.77 8.86 3.66
N PHE A 51 -19.77 9.50 3.05
CA PHE A 51 -18.87 8.90 2.05
C PHE A 51 -17.55 8.40 2.66
N GLU A 52 -17.36 8.56 3.96
CA GLU A 52 -16.10 8.33 4.64
C GLU A 52 -15.56 6.92 4.40
N MET A 53 -16.37 5.88 4.59
CA MET A 53 -15.93 4.50 4.31
C MET A 53 -15.71 4.19 2.83
N VAL A 54 -16.50 4.80 1.93
CA VAL A 54 -16.35 4.58 0.48
C VAL A 54 -15.02 5.16 0.01
N ILE A 55 -14.76 6.43 0.33
CA ILE A 55 -13.51 7.12 -0.03
C ILE A 55 -12.33 6.47 0.66
N ASN A 56 -12.49 6.03 1.91
CA ASN A 56 -11.44 5.32 2.64
C ASN A 56 -11.06 3.97 2.00
N ASN A 57 -12.02 3.17 1.56
CA ASN A 57 -11.72 1.91 0.89
C ASN A 57 -11.16 2.14 -0.53
N PHE A 58 -11.66 3.14 -1.26
CA PHE A 58 -11.19 3.48 -2.59
C PHE A 58 -9.76 4.05 -2.58
N SER A 59 -9.49 4.96 -1.65
CA SER A 59 -8.15 5.52 -1.40
C SER A 59 -7.15 4.44 -1.01
N LEU A 60 -7.54 3.51 -0.13
CA LEU A 60 -6.74 2.33 0.22
C LEU A 60 -6.43 1.48 -1.02
N GLY A 61 -7.41 1.26 -1.89
CA GLY A 61 -7.22 0.51 -3.14
C GLY A 61 -6.25 1.18 -4.11
N ILE A 62 -6.43 2.48 -4.38
CA ILE A 62 -5.56 3.24 -5.30
C ILE A 62 -4.14 3.35 -4.74
N ALA A 63 -4.00 3.70 -3.47
CA ALA A 63 -2.71 3.76 -2.80
C ALA A 63 -2.03 2.38 -2.82
N GLY A 64 -2.77 1.32 -2.50
CA GLY A 64 -2.28 -0.06 -2.50
C GLY A 64 -1.77 -0.49 -3.87
N MET A 65 -2.52 -0.17 -4.93
CA MET A 65 -2.11 -0.44 -6.30
C MET A 65 -0.81 0.29 -6.66
N LEU A 66 -0.68 1.58 -6.32
CA LEU A 66 0.54 2.33 -6.57
C LEU A 66 1.75 1.76 -5.82
N LEU A 67 1.58 1.39 -4.55
CA LEU A 67 2.65 0.78 -3.76
C LEU A 67 3.02 -0.62 -4.26
N CYS A 68 2.06 -1.39 -4.78
CA CYS A 68 2.31 -2.67 -5.41
C CYS A 68 3.15 -2.51 -6.69
N LEU A 69 2.79 -1.56 -7.57
CA LEU A 69 3.53 -1.26 -8.79
C LEU A 69 4.95 -0.75 -8.50
N LEU A 70 5.10 0.13 -7.51
CA LEU A 70 6.42 0.59 -7.06
C LEU A 70 7.25 -0.54 -6.46
N GLY A 71 6.62 -1.43 -5.68
CA GLY A 71 7.26 -2.63 -5.14
C GLY A 71 7.76 -3.55 -6.26
N PHE A 72 6.97 -3.71 -7.32
CA PHE A 72 7.35 -4.47 -8.51
C PHE A 72 8.50 -3.82 -9.28
N GLU A 73 8.48 -2.51 -9.53
CA GLU A 73 9.56 -1.79 -10.23
C GLU A 73 10.89 -1.75 -9.47
N VAL A 74 10.86 -1.56 -8.15
CA VAL A 74 12.08 -1.45 -7.32
C VAL A 74 12.79 -2.80 -7.16
N ILE A 75 12.05 -3.91 -7.24
CA ILE A 75 12.53 -5.28 -7.00
C ILE A 75 12.70 -6.08 -8.29
N GLY A 76 11.90 -5.74 -9.29
CA GLY A 76 11.94 -6.32 -10.62
C GLY A 76 13.04 -5.83 -11.57
N PRO A 77 14.07 -5.02 -11.22
CA PRO A 77 15.25 -4.99 -12.07
C PRO A 77 16.00 -6.31 -11.81
N ALA A 78 15.51 -7.36 -12.48
CA ALA A 78 16.27 -8.56 -12.80
C ALA A 78 17.46 -8.20 -13.70
#